data_AF-A0A2A2Y5B4-F1
#
_entry.id   AF-A0A2A2Y5B4-F1
#
_cell.length_a   1.000
_cell.length_b   1.000
_cell.length_c   1.000
_cell.angle_alpha   90.00
_cell.angle_beta   90.00
_cell.angle_gamma   90.00
#
_symmetry.space_group_name_H-M   'P 1'
#
loop_
_entity.id
_entity.type
_entity.pdbx_description
1 polymer ?
#
loop_
_entity_poly.entity_id
_entity_poly.type
_entity_poly.pdbx_seq_one_letter_code
_entity_poly.pdbx_strand_id
1 'polypeptide(L)'
;MKTFSFLAVLLLAAAGSLAQQASGRSPDSEPTAEEIQTIRKILELPPERLTRMRSAIEKMERMSPESRREFATHLAKYEAATPEERKKIMKDMRERGGYGSRVLEHHFKTLSPAEAKAERSRIQALTTEQRMEFLRKLAEKYGPEIDKEKGKSSDAKEAEKGEKKRRKLAEGEVPASPAVAPKK
;
A
#
# COMPACT_ATOMS: atom_id res chain seq x y z
N MET A 1 -72.70 -31.18 22.62
CA MET A 1 -73.06 -30.26 23.71
C MET A 1 -71.80 -29.55 24.19
N LYS A 2 -71.91 -28.25 24.45
CA LYS A 2 -70.89 -27.32 24.94
C LYS A 2 -70.43 -27.69 26.36
N THR A 3 -69.16 -27.46 26.68
CA THR A 3 -68.74 -26.58 27.80
C THR A 3 -67.34 -26.02 27.53
N PHE A 4 -67.16 -24.76 27.90
CA PHE A 4 -65.99 -23.91 27.69
C PHE A 4 -65.03 -23.99 28.87
N SER A 5 -63.74 -23.72 28.63
CA SER A 5 -62.93 -22.88 29.54
C SER A 5 -61.80 -22.20 28.78
N PHE A 6 -61.77 -20.88 28.93
CA PHE A 6 -60.74 -19.96 28.46
C PHE A 6 -59.47 -20.09 29.31
N LEU A 7 -58.30 -19.98 28.69
CA LEU A 7 -57.18 -19.24 29.30
C LEU A 7 -56.23 -18.74 28.21
N ALA A 8 -56.22 -17.42 28.05
CA ALA A 8 -55.20 -16.67 27.35
C ALA A 8 -53.91 -16.62 28.19
N VAL A 9 -52.80 -16.24 27.54
CA VAL A 9 -51.75 -15.28 28.00
C VAL A 9 -50.33 -15.75 27.65
N LEU A 10 -49.59 -14.81 27.01
CA LEU A 10 -48.12 -14.66 26.87
C LEU A 10 -47.40 -15.66 25.91
N LEU A 11 -46.46 -15.30 25.04
CA LEU A 11 -45.56 -14.14 24.96
C LEU A 11 -45.20 -13.80 23.51
N LEU A 12 -45.04 -12.50 23.34
CA LEU A 12 -44.60 -11.75 22.17
C LEU A 12 -43.09 -11.94 21.90
N ALA A 13 -42.70 -11.64 20.65
CA ALA A 13 -41.36 -11.22 20.20
C ALA A 13 -40.35 -12.32 19.80
N ALA A 14 -40.54 -12.89 18.61
CA ALA A 14 -39.42 -13.29 17.75
C ALA A 14 -39.11 -12.14 16.78
N ALA A 15 -38.43 -11.10 17.27
CA ALA A 15 -37.93 -10.02 16.44
C ALA A 15 -36.44 -9.80 16.71
N GLY A 16 -35.63 -10.00 15.68
CA GLY A 16 -34.34 -9.36 15.51
C GLY A 16 -33.19 -9.94 16.33
N SER A 17 -32.50 -10.93 15.78
CA SER A 17 -31.08 -11.16 16.09
C SER A 17 -30.38 -11.83 14.90
N LEU A 18 -30.47 -11.19 13.74
CA LEU A 18 -29.62 -11.49 12.60
C LEU A 18 -28.92 -10.20 12.14
N ALA A 19 -28.21 -9.54 13.06
CA ALA A 19 -27.44 -8.33 12.74
C ALA A 19 -26.27 -8.06 13.70
N GLN A 20 -25.78 -9.05 14.45
CA GLN A 20 -24.64 -8.85 15.35
C GLN A 20 -23.58 -9.92 15.18
N GLN A 21 -23.09 -10.08 13.96
CA GLN A 21 -21.71 -10.52 13.71
C GLN A 21 -20.83 -9.29 13.53
N ALA A 22 -20.69 -8.51 14.59
CA ALA A 22 -19.57 -7.60 14.75
C ALA A 22 -18.91 -7.99 16.07
N SER A 23 -17.69 -8.51 15.95
CA SER A 23 -16.87 -9.07 17.02
C SER A 23 -16.89 -8.20 18.27
N GLY A 24 -17.40 -8.77 19.37
CA GLY A 24 -17.41 -8.18 20.71
C GLY A 24 -17.26 -9.30 21.73
N ARG A 25 -16.14 -10.03 21.68
CA ARG A 25 -15.79 -11.04 22.70
C ARG A 25 -15.35 -10.29 23.97
N SER A 26 -15.82 -10.76 25.13
CA SER A 26 -15.39 -10.19 26.42
C SER A 26 -13.90 -10.43 26.62
N PRO A 27 -13.14 -9.46 27.16
CA PRO A 27 -11.68 -9.53 27.28
C PRO A 27 -11.16 -10.73 28.09
N ASP A 28 -12.01 -11.34 28.91
CA ASP A 28 -11.68 -12.47 29.81
C ASP A 28 -11.99 -13.85 29.21
N SER A 29 -12.33 -13.94 27.93
CA SER A 29 -12.63 -15.23 27.31
C SER A 29 -11.35 -15.98 26.93
N GLU A 30 -11.28 -17.28 27.21
CA GLU A 30 -10.11 -18.11 26.85
C GLU A 30 -9.75 -17.99 25.35
N PRO A 31 -8.45 -18.00 24.99
CA PRO A 31 -8.03 -17.95 23.59
C PRO A 31 -8.58 -19.13 22.80
N THR A 32 -9.11 -18.83 21.62
CA THR A 32 -9.56 -19.83 20.65
C THR A 32 -8.38 -20.61 20.07
N ALA A 33 -8.64 -21.78 19.49
CA ALA A 33 -7.60 -22.59 18.85
C ALA A 33 -6.85 -21.85 17.73
N GLU A 34 -7.55 -20.98 16.98
CA GLU A 34 -6.95 -20.16 15.93
C GLU A 34 -6.01 -19.08 16.49
N GLU A 35 -6.40 -18.45 17.60
CA GLU A 35 -5.56 -17.48 18.32
C GLU A 35 -4.32 -18.16 18.89
N ILE A 36 -4.47 -19.35 19.49
CA ILE A 36 -3.34 -20.15 20.00
C ILE A 36 -2.37 -20.51 18.86
N GLN A 37 -2.88 -20.94 17.70
CA GLN A 37 -2.03 -21.22 16.54
C GLN A 37 -1.31 -19.96 16.04
N THR A 38 -1.98 -18.81 16.05
CA THR A 38 -1.39 -17.53 15.67
C THR A 38 -0.28 -17.12 16.62
N ILE A 39 -0.50 -17.24 17.94
CA ILE A 39 0.50 -16.96 18.97
C ILE A 39 1.74 -17.85 18.77
N ARG A 40 1.56 -19.16 18.53
CA ARG A 40 2.68 -20.08 18.25
C ARG A 40 3.50 -19.62 17.04
N LYS A 41 2.85 -19.27 15.93
CA LYS A 41 3.51 -18.76 14.73
C LYS A 41 4.28 -17.47 14.99
N ILE A 42 3.77 -16.59 15.86
CA ILE A 42 4.46 -15.35 16.24
C ILE A 42 5.73 -15.65 17.05
N LEU A 43 5.67 -16.58 18.00
CA LEU A 43 6.81 -16.96 18.83
C LEU A 43 7.99 -17.55 18.02
N GLU A 44 7.71 -18.13 16.87
CA GLU A 44 8.71 -18.68 15.94
C GLU A 44 9.41 -17.61 15.08
N LEU A 45 8.95 -16.35 15.11
CA LEU A 45 9.50 -15.30 14.25
C LEU A 45 10.83 -14.75 14.78
N PRO A 46 11.78 -14.40 13.89
CA PRO A 46 13.01 -13.70 14.28
C PRO A 46 12.72 -12.34 14.95
N PRO A 47 13.60 -11.87 15.85
CA PRO A 47 13.43 -10.59 16.56
C PRO A 47 13.16 -9.39 15.66
N GLU A 48 13.79 -9.32 14.48
CA GLU A 48 13.62 -8.22 13.52
C GLU A 48 12.22 -8.24 12.89
N ARG A 49 11.63 -9.43 12.73
CA ARG A 49 10.27 -9.58 12.22
C ARG A 49 9.24 -9.22 13.29
N LEU A 50 9.49 -9.58 14.55
CA LEU A 50 8.68 -9.14 15.68
C LEU A 50 8.67 -7.62 15.84
N THR A 51 9.83 -6.97 15.72
CA THR A 51 9.94 -5.50 15.76
C THR A 51 9.12 -4.84 14.64
N ARG A 52 9.22 -5.36 13.41
CA ARG A 52 8.41 -4.85 12.29
C ARG A 52 6.90 -5.05 12.52
N MET A 53 6.49 -6.19 13.07
CA MET A 53 5.09 -6.44 13.40
C MET A 53 4.58 -5.49 14.48
N ARG A 54 5.35 -5.24 15.54
CA ARG A 54 4.99 -4.23 16.56
C ARG A 54 4.76 -2.86 15.95
N SER A 55 5.70 -2.37 15.14
CA SER A 55 5.54 -1.06 14.49
C SER A 55 4.32 -1.01 13.56
N ALA A 56 3.98 -2.12 12.89
CA ALA A 56 2.79 -2.20 12.06
C ALA A 56 1.50 -2.16 12.89
N ILE A 57 1.44 -2.90 14.00
CA ILE A 57 0.31 -2.90 14.94
C ILE A 57 0.10 -1.49 15.50
N GLU A 58 1.14 -0.85 16.03
CA GLU A 58 1.03 0.50 16.57
C GLU A 58 0.57 1.52 15.52
N LYS A 59 0.96 1.33 14.26
CA LYS A 59 0.48 2.18 13.16
C LYS A 59 -1.01 1.97 12.93
N MET A 60 -1.47 0.72 12.93
CA MET A 60 -2.89 0.37 12.76
C MET A 60 -3.75 0.85 13.93
N GLU A 61 -3.24 0.83 15.16
CA GLU A 61 -3.94 1.33 16.35
C GLU A 61 -4.21 2.84 16.27
N ARG A 62 -3.25 3.60 15.71
CA ARG A 62 -3.38 5.05 15.49
C ARG A 62 -4.26 5.43 14.29
N MET A 63 -4.66 4.47 13.45
CA MET A 63 -5.56 4.74 12.32
C MET A 63 -7.01 4.95 12.78
N SER A 64 -7.73 5.84 12.08
CA SER A 64 -9.18 5.95 12.24
C SER A 64 -9.88 4.65 11.83
N PRO A 65 -11.11 4.38 12.30
CA PRO A 65 -11.87 3.21 11.88
C PRO A 65 -12.08 3.13 10.36
N GLU A 66 -12.29 4.28 9.71
CA GLU A 66 -12.42 4.38 8.25
C GLU A 66 -11.11 4.00 7.56
N SER A 67 -9.97 4.58 7.96
CA SER A 67 -8.67 4.24 7.40
C SER A 67 -8.29 2.78 7.62
N ARG A 68 -8.71 2.17 8.75
CA ARG A 68 -8.54 0.73 8.98
C ARG A 68 -9.35 -0.12 8.00
N ARG A 69 -10.59 0.27 7.68
CA ARG A 69 -11.44 -0.43 6.70
C ARG A 69 -10.86 -0.36 5.29
N GLU A 70 -10.37 0.81 4.89
CA GLU A 70 -9.68 0.98 3.61
C GLU A 70 -8.40 0.13 3.55
N PHE A 71 -7.61 0.15 4.61
CA PHE A 71 -6.39 -0.65 4.71
C PHE A 71 -6.68 -2.15 4.61
N ALA A 72 -7.70 -2.64 5.32
CA ALA A 72 -8.16 -4.03 5.23
C ALA A 72 -8.62 -4.40 3.80
N THR A 73 -9.33 -3.49 3.13
CA THR A 73 -9.77 -3.67 1.73
C THR A 73 -8.57 -3.80 0.79
N HIS A 74 -7.53 -2.97 0.97
CA HIS A 74 -6.31 -3.05 0.17
C HIS A 74 -5.52 -4.33 0.44
N LEU A 75 -5.46 -4.79 1.69
CA LEU A 75 -4.83 -6.07 2.04
C LEU A 75 -5.57 -7.25 1.39
N ALA A 76 -6.90 -7.30 1.48
CA ALA A 76 -7.70 -8.36 0.85
C ALA A 76 -7.48 -8.41 -0.67
N LYS A 77 -7.41 -7.24 -1.33
CA LYS A 77 -7.07 -7.15 -2.76
C LYS A 77 -5.67 -7.70 -3.06
N TYR A 78 -4.69 -7.42 -2.20
CA TYR A 78 -3.34 -7.92 -2.36
C TYR A 78 -3.25 -9.44 -2.16
N GLU A 79 -3.97 -9.99 -1.18
CA GLU A 79 -4.03 -11.42 -0.90
C GLU A 79 -4.69 -12.21 -2.05
N ALA A 80 -5.77 -11.69 -2.61
CA ALA A 80 -6.46 -12.32 -3.74
C ALA A 80 -5.73 -12.16 -5.09
N ALA A 81 -4.80 -11.19 -5.19
CA ALA A 81 -4.09 -10.91 -6.43
C ALA A 81 -3.07 -12.01 -6.79
N THR A 82 -2.95 -12.28 -8.10
CA THR A 82 -1.89 -13.14 -8.66
C THR A 82 -0.49 -12.55 -8.41
N PRO A 83 0.60 -13.34 -8.50
CA PRO A 83 1.96 -12.83 -8.32
C PRO A 83 2.29 -11.61 -9.22
N GLU A 84 1.82 -11.60 -10.46
CA GLU A 84 2.03 -10.50 -11.40
C GLU A 84 1.28 -9.23 -10.98
N GLU A 85 0.02 -9.38 -10.57
CA GLU A 85 -0.80 -8.29 -10.06
C GLU A 85 -0.27 -7.74 -8.75
N ARG A 86 0.22 -8.59 -7.84
CA ARG A 86 0.91 -8.15 -6.61
C ARG A 86 2.13 -7.30 -6.93
N LYS A 87 2.91 -7.67 -7.94
CA LYS A 87 4.06 -6.87 -8.41
C LYS A 87 3.61 -5.52 -8.95
N LYS A 88 2.50 -5.48 -9.70
CA LYS A 88 1.89 -4.23 -10.18
C LYS A 88 1.41 -3.36 -9.02
N ILE A 89 0.68 -3.91 -8.06
CA ILE A 89 0.20 -3.20 -6.86
C ILE A 89 1.38 -2.60 -6.09
N MET A 90 2.45 -3.37 -5.88
CA MET A 90 3.65 -2.88 -5.18
C MET A 90 4.39 -1.79 -5.98
N LYS A 91 4.43 -1.92 -7.31
CA LYS A 91 5.00 -0.90 -8.19
C LYS A 91 4.18 0.39 -8.10
N ASP A 92 2.87 0.30 -8.23
CA ASP A 92 1.96 1.44 -8.15
C ASP A 92 2.03 2.11 -6.77
N MET A 93 2.09 1.33 -5.69
CA MET A 93 2.25 1.84 -4.34
C MET A 93 3.58 2.58 -4.15
N ARG A 94 4.68 2.06 -4.71
CA ARG A 94 5.98 2.74 -4.70
C ARG A 94 5.94 4.04 -5.52
N GLU A 95 5.31 4.02 -6.67
CA GLU A 95 5.18 5.20 -7.54
C GLU A 95 4.30 6.28 -6.90
N ARG A 96 3.19 5.89 -6.26
CA ARG A 96 2.33 6.79 -5.47
C ARG A 96 3.05 7.32 -4.23
N GLY A 97 3.82 6.48 -3.54
CA GLY A 97 4.63 6.89 -2.38
C GLY A 97 5.69 7.95 -2.72
N GLY A 98 6.20 7.95 -3.96
CA GLY A 98 7.10 8.98 -4.48
C GLY A 98 6.40 10.20 -5.09
N TYR A 99 5.08 10.13 -5.32
CA TYR A 99 4.33 11.18 -6.01
C TYR A 99 4.33 12.50 -5.23
N GLY A 100 4.09 12.46 -3.91
CA GLY A 100 4.18 13.66 -3.07
C GLY A 100 5.56 14.32 -3.11
N SER A 101 6.64 13.54 -3.21
CA SER A 101 7.99 14.09 -3.36
C SER A 101 8.19 14.79 -4.70
N ARG A 102 7.64 14.25 -5.80
CA ARG A 102 7.70 14.89 -7.13
C ARG A 102 6.88 16.18 -7.18
N VAL A 103 5.72 16.18 -6.52
CA VAL A 103 4.86 17.37 -6.37
C VAL A 103 5.61 18.48 -5.62
N LEU A 104 6.28 18.15 -4.52
CA LEU A 104 7.12 19.12 -3.80
C LEU A 104 8.30 19.59 -4.63
N GLU A 105 8.99 18.68 -5.33
CA GLU A 105 10.12 19.03 -6.19
C GLU A 105 9.71 20.02 -7.28
N HIS A 106 8.58 19.77 -7.96
CA HIS A 106 8.03 20.68 -8.96
C HIS A 106 7.67 22.03 -8.33
N HIS A 107 7.00 22.03 -7.18
CA HIS A 107 6.66 23.26 -6.47
C HIS A 107 7.90 24.10 -6.14
N PHE A 108 8.95 23.50 -5.60
CA PHE A 108 10.19 24.23 -5.27
C PHE A 108 10.93 24.76 -6.50
N LYS A 109 10.82 24.11 -7.67
CA LYS A 109 11.38 24.64 -8.93
C LYS A 109 10.67 25.92 -9.39
N THR A 110 9.43 26.16 -8.97
CA THR A 110 8.68 27.38 -9.28
C THR A 110 8.98 28.55 -8.33
N LEU A 111 9.76 28.33 -7.27
CA LEU A 111 10.08 29.33 -6.27
C LEU A 111 11.54 29.81 -6.42
N SER A 112 11.80 31.07 -6.05
CA SER A 112 13.18 31.54 -5.87
C SER A 112 13.85 30.84 -4.68
N PRO A 113 15.20 30.84 -4.58
CA PRO A 113 15.89 30.20 -3.46
C PRO A 113 15.47 30.71 -2.07
N ALA A 114 15.17 32.00 -1.94
CA ALA A 114 14.70 32.59 -0.69
C ALA A 114 13.30 32.12 -0.31
N GLU A 115 12.37 32.09 -1.28
CA GLU A 115 11.01 31.59 -1.10
C GLU A 115 11.00 30.09 -0.80
N ALA A 116 11.81 29.30 -1.51
CA ALA A 116 11.93 27.86 -1.27
C ALA A 116 12.45 27.56 0.15
N LYS A 117 13.34 28.39 0.70
CA LYS A 117 13.82 28.25 2.09
C LYS A 117 12.71 28.56 3.10
N ALA A 118 11.96 29.63 2.87
CA ALA A 118 10.80 29.98 3.71
C ALA A 118 9.73 28.88 3.66
N GLU A 119 9.43 28.38 2.46
CA GLU A 119 8.41 27.34 2.25
C GLU A 119 8.81 26.00 2.89
N ARG A 120 10.10 25.60 2.83
CA ARG A 120 10.60 24.43 3.59
C ARG A 120 10.36 24.59 5.08
N SER A 121 10.65 25.77 5.63
CA SER A 121 10.46 26.08 7.06
C SER A 121 8.96 26.01 7.42
N ARG A 122 8.10 26.53 6.55
CA ARG A 122 6.64 26.42 6.70
C ARG A 122 6.16 24.97 6.71
N ILE A 123 6.59 24.15 5.74
CA ILE A 123 6.20 22.74 5.63
C ILE A 123 6.69 21.93 6.84
N GLN A 124 7.85 22.26 7.40
CA GLN A 124 8.36 21.64 8.62
C GLN A 124 7.48 21.95 9.84
N ALA A 125 6.92 23.16 9.91
CA ALA A 125 6.03 23.58 10.99
C ALA A 125 4.59 23.02 10.88
N LEU A 126 4.18 22.48 9.72
CA LEU A 126 2.87 21.87 9.54
C LEU A 126 2.73 20.56 10.34
N THR A 127 1.52 20.31 10.86
CA THR A 127 1.15 18.97 11.34
C THR A 127 1.10 17.98 10.18
N THR A 128 1.03 16.69 10.49
CA THR A 128 0.91 15.63 9.48
C THR A 128 -0.30 15.86 8.58
N GLU A 129 -1.47 16.16 9.16
CA GLU A 129 -2.73 16.37 8.46
C GLU A 129 -2.65 17.61 7.56
N GLN A 130 -2.10 18.71 8.09
CA GLN A 130 -1.90 19.94 7.32
C GLN A 130 -0.92 19.75 6.17
N ARG A 131 0.15 18.97 6.38
CA ARG A 131 1.11 18.63 5.32
C ARG A 131 0.46 17.79 4.23
N MET A 132 -0.39 16.83 4.60
CA MET A 132 -1.14 16.02 3.63
C MET A 132 -2.10 16.88 2.80
N GLU A 133 -2.83 17.80 3.45
CA GLU A 133 -3.73 18.72 2.75
C GLU A 133 -2.97 19.69 1.83
N PHE A 134 -1.81 20.18 2.27
CA PHE A 134 -0.92 20.98 1.45
C PHE A 134 -0.44 20.22 0.20
N LEU A 135 0.03 18.98 0.38
CA LEU A 135 0.42 18.11 -0.73
C LEU A 135 -0.74 17.83 -1.69
N ARG A 136 -1.96 17.64 -1.17
CA ARG A 136 -3.17 17.44 -1.98
C ARG A 136 -3.43 18.66 -2.88
N LYS A 137 -3.40 19.88 -2.33
CA LYS A 137 -3.58 21.12 -3.11
C LYS A 137 -2.48 21.31 -4.16
N LEU A 138 -1.24 21.00 -3.83
CA LEU A 138 -0.15 21.05 -4.81
C LEU A 138 -0.32 19.99 -5.91
N ALA A 139 -0.80 18.80 -5.57
CA ALA A 139 -1.09 17.74 -6.53
C ALA A 139 -2.24 18.11 -7.48
N GLU A 140 -3.28 18.81 -7.00
CA GLU A 140 -4.34 19.34 -7.86
C GLU A 140 -3.80 20.37 -8.87
N LYS A 141 -2.86 21.20 -8.42
CA LYS A 141 -2.26 22.25 -9.26
C LYS A 141 -1.29 21.70 -10.30
N TYR A 142 -0.37 20.81 -9.89
CA TYR A 142 0.74 20.36 -10.73
C TYR A 142 0.58 18.93 -11.26
N GLY A 143 -0.40 18.18 -10.79
CA GLY A 143 -0.60 16.78 -11.18
C GLY A 143 -0.66 16.56 -12.70
N PRO A 144 -1.44 17.35 -13.46
CA PRO A 144 -1.49 17.24 -14.91
C PRO A 144 -0.15 17.52 -15.62
N GLU A 145 0.71 18.36 -15.05
CA GLU A 145 2.03 18.70 -15.60
C GLU A 145 3.04 17.58 -15.29
N ILE A 146 3.05 17.11 -14.04
CA ILE A 146 3.92 16.02 -13.56
C ILE A 146 3.62 14.72 -14.31
N ASP A 147 2.35 14.42 -14.60
CA ASP A 147 1.98 13.23 -15.35
C ASP A 147 2.42 13.30 -16.82
N LYS A 148 2.39 14.49 -17.44
CA LYS A 148 2.93 14.73 -18.80
C LYS A 148 4.45 14.63 -18.85
N GLU A 149 5.16 15.17 -17.87
CA GLU A 149 6.62 15.03 -17.75
C GLU A 149 7.03 13.58 -17.50
N LYS A 150 6.26 12.84 -16.69
CA LYS A 150 6.48 11.40 -16.47
C LYS A 150 6.40 10.64 -17.79
N GLY A 151 5.36 10.85 -18.60
CA GLY A 151 5.21 10.20 -19.91
C GLY A 151 6.42 10.40 -20.82
N LYS A 152 6.88 11.66 -20.95
CA LYS A 152 8.09 11.99 -21.74
C LYS A 152 9.36 11.34 -21.19
N SER A 153 9.51 11.30 -19.85
CA SER A 153 10.67 10.69 -19.21
C SER A 153 10.69 9.16 -19.32
N SER A 154 9.51 8.50 -19.33
CA SER A 154 9.41 7.07 -19.55
C SER A 154 9.72 6.69 -21.00
N ASP A 155 9.23 7.45 -21.97
CA ASP A 155 9.54 7.24 -23.40
C ASP A 155 11.04 7.43 -23.67
N ALA A 156 11.64 8.48 -23.09
CA ALA A 156 13.09 8.70 -23.20
C ALA A 156 13.91 7.58 -22.55
N LYS A 157 13.47 7.06 -21.41
CA LYS A 157 14.15 5.97 -20.69
C LYS A 157 13.99 4.61 -21.39
N GLU A 158 12.87 4.36 -22.05
CA GLU A 158 12.69 3.17 -22.90
C GLU A 158 13.51 3.26 -24.18
N ALA A 159 13.58 4.44 -24.80
CA ALA A 159 14.45 4.69 -25.96
C ALA A 159 15.94 4.48 -25.59
N GLU A 160 16.40 5.03 -24.47
CA GLU A 160 17.79 4.88 -24.00
C GLU A 160 18.11 3.40 -23.65
N LYS A 161 17.17 2.67 -23.04
CA LYS A 161 17.34 1.25 -22.73
C LYS A 161 17.34 0.38 -23.99
N GLY A 162 16.50 0.70 -24.97
CA GLY A 162 16.49 0.06 -26.29
C GLY A 162 17.79 0.30 -27.06
N GLU A 163 18.33 1.51 -26.98
CA GLU A 163 19.58 1.89 -27.62
C GLU A 163 20.80 1.22 -26.97
N LYS A 164 20.85 1.17 -25.63
CA LYS A 164 21.88 0.41 -24.89
C LYS A 164 21.82 -1.10 -25.17
N LYS A 165 20.62 -1.67 -25.35
CA LYS A 165 20.46 -3.08 -25.75
C LYS A 165 20.94 -3.33 -27.19
N ARG A 166 20.68 -2.40 -28.11
CA ARG A 166 21.18 -2.45 -29.49
C ARG A 166 22.71 -2.34 -29.56
N ARG A 167 23.33 -1.43 -28.81
CA ARG A 167 24.80 -1.30 -28.74
C ARG A 167 25.46 -2.55 -28.16
N LYS A 168 24.87 -3.16 -27.13
CA LYS A 168 25.40 -4.40 -26.53
C LYS A 168 25.28 -5.65 -27.44
N LEU A 169 24.34 -5.66 -28.39
CA LEU A 169 24.25 -6.69 -29.42
C LEU A 169 25.26 -6.46 -30.56
N ALA A 170 25.54 -5.19 -30.90
CA ALA A 170 26.49 -4.83 -31.96
C ALA A 170 27.96 -5.10 -31.60
N GLU A 171 28.33 -5.10 -30.31
CA GLU A 171 29.68 -5.47 -29.85
C GLU A 171 29.89 -6.99 -29.68
N GLY A 172 28.90 -7.83 -30.03
CA GLY A 172 28.90 -9.28 -29.75
C GLY A 172 29.14 -10.21 -30.94
N GLU A 173 29.39 -9.73 -32.16
CA GLU A 173 29.66 -10.58 -33.33
C GLU A 173 31.06 -10.30 -33.90
N VAL A 174 32.05 -11.03 -33.39
CA VAL A 174 33.19 -11.45 -34.20
C VAL A 174 33.09 -12.97 -34.30
N PRO A 175 32.78 -13.54 -35.48
CA PRO A 175 32.75 -14.98 -35.64
C PRO A 175 34.18 -15.51 -35.47
N ALA A 176 34.37 -16.40 -34.49
CA ALA A 176 35.61 -17.14 -34.33
C ALA A 176 35.83 -17.99 -35.59
N SER A 177 36.75 -17.55 -36.45
CA SER A 177 37.29 -18.39 -37.52
C SER A 177 38.16 -19.51 -36.90
N PRO A 178 38.16 -20.72 -37.49
CA PRO A 178 38.86 -21.86 -36.91
C PRO A 178 40.36 -21.74 -37.16
N ALA A 179 41.14 -21.68 -36.08
CA ALA A 179 42.60 -21.71 -36.17
C ALA A 179 43.07 -23.16 -36.44
N VAL A 180 43.73 -23.32 -37.59
CA VAL A 180 44.46 -24.51 -38.03
C VAL A 180 45.58 -24.84 -37.04
N ALA A 181 45.67 -26.11 -36.63
CA ALA A 181 46.74 -26.63 -35.77
C ALA A 181 48.06 -26.81 -36.55
N PRO A 182 49.23 -26.44 -35.99
CA PRO A 182 50.51 -26.80 -36.58
C PRO A 182 50.98 -28.18 -36.09
N LYS A 183 51.50 -28.95 -37.03
CA LYS A 183 52.13 -30.27 -36.84
C LYS A 183 53.30 -30.22 -35.86
N LYS A 184 53.42 -31.25 -35.03
CA LYS A 184 54.67 -31.97 -34.76
C LYS A 184 54.37 -33.45 -34.62
#